data_AF-A0A497S9T3-F1
#
_entry.id   AF-A0A497S9T3-F1
#
_cell.length_a   1.000
_cell.length_b   1.000
_cell.length_c   1.000
_cell.angle_alpha   90.00
_cell.angle_beta   90.00
_cell.angle_gamma   90.00
#
_symmetry.space_group_name_H-M   'P 1'
#
loop_
_entity.id
_entity.type
_entity.pdbx_description
1 polymer ?
#
loop_
_entity_poly.entity_id
_entity_poly.type
_entity_poly.pdbx_seq_one_letter_code
_entity_poly.pdbx_strand_id
1 'polypeptide(L)' 'MKRIPKKFWEVVKARYERMPENLKLVIGGYGSLSKKEILEHLERKDEVGKFLVRMQLEFFKVLREEAESYEKAFNNKA' A
#
# COMPACT_ATOMS: atom_id res chain seq x y z
N MET A 1 17.66 -7.72 -2.03
CA MET A 1 16.30 -7.14 -1.81
C MET A 1 15.48 -7.34 -3.08
N LYS A 2 14.29 -7.97 -3.03
CA LYS A 2 13.50 -8.27 -4.24
C LYS A 2 12.98 -6.98 -4.89
N ARG A 3 13.10 -6.87 -6.22
CA ARG A 3 12.59 -5.75 -7.03
C ARG A 3 11.07 -5.66 -6.89
N ILE A 4 10.53 -4.46 -6.64
CA ILE A 4 9.07 -4.22 -6.60
C ILE A 4 8.57 -4.06 -8.05
N PRO A 5 7.63 -4.90 -8.53
CA PRO A 5 7.04 -4.77 -9.86
C PRO A 5 6.36 -3.41 -10.09
N LYS A 6 6.47 -2.88 -11.33
CA LYS A 6 5.95 -1.55 -11.71
C LYS A 6 4.47 -1.37 -11.36
N LYS A 7 3.64 -2.39 -11.63
CA LYS A 7 2.20 -2.36 -11.35
C LYS A 7 1.84 -1.99 -9.91
N PHE A 8 2.66 -2.36 -8.94
CA PHE A 8 2.36 -2.05 -7.53
C PHE A 8 2.60 -0.58 -7.19
N TRP A 9 3.59 0.05 -7.84
CA TRP A 9 3.78 1.49 -7.74
C TRP A 9 2.57 2.23 -8.33
N GLU A 10 2.09 1.80 -9.50
CA GLU A 10 0.94 2.39 -10.19
C GLU A 10 -0.34 2.26 -9.36
N VAL A 11 -0.60 1.08 -8.77
CA VAL A 11 -1.76 0.86 -7.89
C VAL A 11 -1.71 1.75 -6.65
N VAL A 12 -0.55 1.84 -5.99
CA VAL A 12 -0.40 2.66 -4.79
C VAL A 12 -0.55 4.15 -5.11
N LYS A 13 0.03 4.61 -6.23
CA LYS A 13 -0.13 5.98 -6.72
C LYS A 13 -1.61 6.29 -7.01
N ALA A 14 -2.29 5.42 -7.75
CA ALA A 14 -3.71 5.58 -8.08
C ALA A 14 -4.64 5.59 -6.85
N ARG A 15 -4.26 4.90 -5.77
CA ARG A 15 -4.94 4.99 -4.46
C ARG A 15 -4.81 6.39 -3.88
N TYR A 16 -3.60 6.91 -3.78
CA TYR A 16 -3.37 8.24 -3.18
C TYR A 16 -3.91 9.38 -4.05
N GLU A 17 -3.92 9.24 -5.37
CA GLU A 17 -4.56 10.21 -6.28
C GLU A 17 -6.06 10.39 -5.99
N ARG A 18 -6.75 9.32 -5.56
CA ARG A 18 -8.17 9.34 -5.20
C ARG A 18 -8.45 9.76 -3.76
N MET A 19 -7.43 9.89 -2.92
CA MET A 19 -7.60 10.35 -1.54
C MET A 19 -7.91 11.86 -1.51
N PRO A 20 -8.61 12.35 -0.47
CA PRO A 20 -8.92 13.76 -0.35
C PRO A 20 -7.65 14.60 -0.13
N GLU A 21 -7.69 15.87 -0.55
CA GLU A 21 -6.53 16.78 -0.49
C GLU A 21 -6.06 17.07 0.94
N ASN A 22 -6.96 17.01 1.92
CA ASN A 22 -6.64 17.20 3.34
C ASN A 22 -6.03 15.96 4.01
N LEU A 23 -5.72 14.90 3.26
CA LEU A 23 -5.02 13.72 3.77
C LEU A 23 -3.70 14.13 4.42
N LYS A 24 -3.50 13.65 5.66
CA LYS A 24 -2.22 13.67 6.37
C LYS A 24 -1.88 12.27 6.86
N LEU A 25 -0.69 11.79 6.50
CA LEU A 25 -0.16 10.50 6.94
C LEU A 25 1.09 10.72 7.76
N VAL A 26 1.07 10.29 9.02
CA VAL A 26 2.25 10.34 9.88
C VAL A 26 3.07 9.06 9.70
N ILE A 27 4.34 9.22 9.34
CA ILE A 27 5.32 8.14 9.27
C ILE A 27 6.38 8.38 10.33
N GLY A 28 6.54 7.42 11.25
CA GLY A 28 7.57 7.47 12.28
C GLY A 28 8.96 7.71 11.66
N GLY A 29 9.68 8.71 12.17
CA GLY A 29 11.00 9.10 11.65
C GLY A 29 10.99 10.06 10.45
N TYR A 30 9.85 10.27 9.79
CA TYR A 30 9.73 11.17 8.63
C TYR A 30 8.70 12.30 8.82
N GLY A 31 7.88 12.23 9.87
CA GLY A 31 6.89 13.25 10.20
C GLY A 31 5.56 13.07 9.46
N SER A 32 4.81 14.16 9.31
CA SER A 32 3.50 14.15 8.67
C SER A 32 3.60 14.53 7.20
N LEU A 33 3.21 13.62 6.31
CA LEU A 33 3.19 13.83 4.86
C LEU A 33 1.77 14.17 4.38
N SER A 34 1.68 15.14 3.48
CA SER A 34 0.48 15.43 2.68
C SER A 34 0.33 14.46 1.51
N LYS A 35 -0.86 14.45 0.89
CA LYS A 35 -1.11 13.74 -0.38
C LYS A 35 -0.05 14.07 -1.44
N LYS A 36 0.29 15.36 -1.60
CA LYS A 36 1.28 15.80 -2.60
C LYS A 36 2.67 15.21 -2.33
N GLU A 37 3.17 15.32 -1.09
CA GLU A 37 4.47 14.78 -0.70
C GLU A 37 4.51 13.25 -0.89
N ILE A 38 3.43 12.55 -0.54
CA ILE A 38 3.30 11.11 -0.79
C ILE A 38 3.46 10.77 -2.27
N LEU A 39 2.74 11.48 -3.16
CA LEU A 39 2.82 11.24 -4.60
C LEU A 39 4.23 11.52 -5.14
N GLU A 40 4.91 12.55 -4.65
CA GLU A 40 6.29 12.84 -5.02
C GLU A 40 7.26 11.74 -4.57
N HIS A 41 7.14 11.22 -3.35
CA HIS A 41 7.94 10.09 -2.87
C HIS A 41 7.72 8.82 -3.71
N LEU A 42 6.47 8.56 -4.13
CA LEU A 42 6.14 7.43 -5.00
C LEU A 42 6.74 7.58 -6.41
N GLU A 43 6.77 8.79 -6.94
CA GLU A 43 7.37 9.09 -8.25
C GLU A 43 8.89 8.95 -8.21
N ARG A 44 9.54 9.50 -7.18
CA ARG A 44 10.99 9.41 -6.97
C ARG A 44 11.46 7.99 -6.63
N LYS A 45 10.56 7.11 -6.18
CA LYS A 45 10.87 5.75 -5.71
C LYS A 45 11.97 5.73 -4.65
N ASP A 46 11.98 6.76 -3.80
CA ASP A 46 12.91 6.87 -2.68
C ASP A 46 12.52 5.92 -1.53
N GLU A 47 13.24 5.95 -0.40
CA GLU A 47 12.99 5.03 0.70
C GLU A 47 11.58 5.16 1.30
N VAL A 48 11.03 6.38 1.35
CA VAL A 48 9.64 6.62 1.79
C VAL A 48 8.67 6.04 0.77
N GLY A 49 8.89 6.28 -0.53
CA GLY A 49 8.08 5.68 -1.60
C GLY A 49 8.09 4.16 -1.56
N LYS A 50 9.26 3.54 -1.39
CA LYS A 50 9.42 2.08 -1.26
C LYS A 50 8.69 1.56 -0.02
N PHE A 51 8.81 2.27 1.11
CA PHE A 51 8.13 1.92 2.35
C PHE A 51 6.60 1.91 2.16
N LEU A 52 6.04 2.95 1.56
CA LEU A 52 4.60 3.06 1.29
C LEU A 52 4.08 1.91 0.41
N VAL A 53 4.82 1.56 -0.65
CA VAL A 53 4.41 0.45 -1.54
C VAL A 53 4.50 -0.89 -0.83
N ARG A 54 5.53 -1.11 -0.01
CA ARG A 54 5.66 -2.34 0.79
C ARG A 54 4.54 -2.47 1.80
N MET A 55 4.23 -1.41 2.54
CA MET A 55 3.13 -1.40 3.50
C MET A 55 1.80 -1.81 2.82
N GLN A 56 1.50 -1.24 1.65
CA GLN A 56 0.29 -1.60 0.90
C GLN A 56 0.30 -3.06 0.43
N LEU A 57 1.47 -3.57 0.00
CA LEU A 57 1.62 -4.96 -0.42
C LEU A 57 1.41 -5.94 0.72
N GLU A 58 1.98 -5.67 1.90
CA GLU A 58 1.76 -6.51 3.09
C GLU A 58 0.28 -6.51 3.48
N PHE A 59 -0.40 -5.36 3.42
CA PHE A 59 -1.84 -5.29 3.65
C PHE A 59 -2.63 -6.17 2.66
N PHE A 60 -2.29 -6.15 1.36
CA PHE A 60 -2.95 -7.01 0.38
C PHE A 60 -2.72 -8.51 0.62
N LYS A 61 -1.55 -8.91 1.14
CA LYS A 61 -1.31 -10.31 1.50
C LYS A 61 -2.23 -10.74 2.63
N VAL A 62 -2.36 -9.92 3.67
CA VAL A 62 -3.26 -10.19 4.80
C VAL A 62 -4.70 -10.35 4.32
N LEU A 63 -5.18 -9.42 3.48
CA LEU A 63 -6.53 -9.52 2.91
C LEU A 63 -6.76 -10.79 2.09
N ARG A 64 -5.76 -11.20 1.30
CA ARG A 64 -5.83 -12.44 0.52
C ARG A 64 -5.87 -13.67 1.44
N GLU A 65 -5.01 -13.72 2.44
CA GLU A 65 -4.95 -14.82 3.41
C GLU A 65 -6.27 -14.94 4.18
N GLU A 66 -6.89 -13.82 4.54
CA GLU A 66 -8.20 -13.78 5.17
C GLU A 66 -9.30 -14.31 4.23
N ALA A 67 -9.32 -13.87 2.96
CA ALA A 67 -10.27 -14.36 1.96
C ALA A 67 -10.15 -15.88 1.74
N GLU A 68 -8.94 -16.41 1.61
CA GLU A 68 -8.68 -17.84 1.48
C GLU A 68 -9.11 -18.64 2.73
N SER A 69 -9.00 -18.02 3.92
CA SER A 69 -9.46 -18.64 5.18
C SER A 69 -10.97 -18.84 5.18
N TYR A 70 -11.74 -17.83 4.77
CA TYR A 70 -13.19 -17.95 4.64
C TYR A 70 -13.59 -19.03 3.63
N GLU A 71 -12.99 -19.05 2.44
CA GLU A 71 -13.27 -20.07 1.42
C GLU A 71 -13.06 -21.49 1.94
N LYS A 72 -11.96 -21.74 2.66
CA LYS A 72 -11.70 -23.03 3.31
C LYS A 72 -12.76 -23.38 4.36
N ALA A 73 -13.16 -22.40 5.19
CA ALA A 73 -14.17 -22.62 6.22
C ALA A 73 -15.56 -22.92 5.63
N PHE A 74 -15.91 -22.35 4.48
CA PHE A 74 -17.16 -22.65 3.79
C PHE A 74 -17.11 -23.97 3.01
N ASN A 75 -16.01 -24.27 2.33
CA ASN A 75 -15.86 -25.50 1.55
C ASN A 75 -15.70 -26.76 2.43
N ASN A 76 -15.16 -26.64 3.64
CA ASN A 76 -15.07 -27.74 4.60
C ASN A 76 -16.40 -28.05 5.34
N LYS A 77 -17.47 -27.29 5.06
CA LYS A 77 -18.82 -27.53 5.60
C LYS A 77 -19.76 -28.23 4.60
N ALA A 78 -19.26 -28.61 3.42
CA ALA A 78 -19.98 -29.37 2.40
C ALA A 78 -19.63 -30.87 2.46
#